data_AF-A0A1T1GN99-F1
#
_entry.id   AF-A0A1T1GN99-F1
#
_cell.length_a   1.000
_cell.length_b   1.000
_cell.length_c   1.000
_cell.angle_alpha   90.00
_cell.angle_beta   90.00
_cell.angle_gamma   90.00
#
_symmetry.space_group_name_H-M   'P 1'
#
loop_
_entity.id
_entity.type
_entity.pdbx_description
1 polymer ?
#
loop_
_entity_poly.entity_id
_entity_poly.type
_entity_poly.pdbx_seq_one_letter_code
_entity_poly.pdbx_strand_id
1 'polypeptide(L)'
;MLISAVNFSLHFLAWRERSIRHYLHDPEFRFFIFLISTTVLGTIAVLWLTQTYDIGIAIRHGLFEVVSVATTTGFGVADFSQWPSVLPFTLFLAAFVGGCAGSTGGGMKVIRILLILKQGVREIKRLVHPSAII
;
A
#
# COMPACT_ATOMS: atom_id res chain seq x y z
N MET A 1 -5.74 -3.93 -11.29
CA MET A 1 -5.38 -2.91 -10.29
C MET A 1 -4.10 -3.27 -9.57
N LEU A 2 -4.08 -4.30 -8.71
CA LEU A 2 -2.88 -4.60 -7.91
C LEU A 2 -1.67 -5.00 -8.79
N ILE A 3 -1.84 -5.90 -9.76
CA ILE A 3 -0.76 -6.30 -10.68
C ILE A 3 -0.22 -5.10 -11.47
N SER A 4 -1.09 -4.26 -12.02
CA SER A 4 -0.70 -3.06 -12.80
C SER A 4 -0.02 -1.98 -11.96
N ALA A 5 -0.25 -1.97 -10.63
CA ALA A 5 0.39 -1.05 -9.69
C ALA A 5 1.79 -1.49 -9.25
N VAL A 6 2.23 -2.69 -9.64
CA VAL A 6 3.58 -3.20 -9.41
C VAL A 6 4.49 -2.82 -10.58
N ASN A 7 5.78 -2.66 -10.30
CA ASN A 7 6.80 -2.30 -11.28
C ASN A 7 6.83 -3.25 -12.50
N PHE A 8 6.70 -2.69 -13.72
CA PHE A 8 6.73 -3.47 -14.96
C PHE A 8 8.06 -4.16 -15.25
N SER A 9 9.18 -3.63 -14.75
CA SER A 9 10.48 -4.32 -14.85
C SER A 9 10.49 -5.64 -14.06
N LEU A 10 9.78 -5.71 -12.92
CA LEU A 10 9.63 -6.98 -12.18
C LEU A 10 8.75 -7.98 -12.95
N HIS A 11 7.67 -7.50 -13.59
CA HIS A 11 6.83 -8.33 -14.47
C HIS A 11 7.65 -8.91 -15.64
N PHE A 12 8.46 -8.08 -16.29
CA PHE A 12 9.36 -8.51 -17.36
C PHE A 12 10.38 -9.54 -16.87
N LEU A 13 11.02 -9.31 -15.72
CA LEU A 13 12.02 -10.21 -15.16
C LEU A 13 11.43 -11.56 -14.77
N ALA A 14 10.26 -11.55 -14.11
CA ALA A 14 9.56 -12.77 -13.72
C ALA A 14 9.14 -13.60 -14.94
N TRP A 15 8.71 -12.94 -16.03
CA TRP A 15 8.39 -13.61 -17.29
C TRP A 15 9.63 -14.22 -17.96
N ARG A 16 10.70 -13.43 -18.09
CA ARG A 16 11.95 -13.86 -18.75
C ARG A 16 12.61 -15.02 -18.02
N GLU A 17 12.65 -14.96 -16.69
CA GLU A 17 13.38 -15.93 -15.86
C GLU A 17 12.47 -17.02 -15.29
N ARG A 18 11.17 -17.00 -15.65
CA ARG A 18 10.14 -17.96 -15.21
C ARG A 18 10.12 -18.15 -13.69
N SER A 19 10.37 -17.09 -12.95
CA SER A 19 10.54 -17.13 -11.50
C SER A 19 9.92 -15.92 -10.80
N ILE A 20 9.00 -16.20 -9.89
CA ILE A 20 8.36 -15.19 -9.04
C ILE A 20 9.25 -14.72 -7.87
N ARG A 21 10.41 -15.36 -7.65
CA ARG A 21 11.30 -15.03 -6.53
C ARG A 21 11.75 -13.58 -6.55
N HIS A 22 11.82 -12.97 -7.74
CA HIS A 22 12.20 -11.57 -7.92
C HIS A 22 11.27 -10.59 -7.20
N TYR A 23 9.95 -10.84 -7.20
CA TYR A 23 9.03 -10.01 -6.42
C TYR A 23 9.32 -10.12 -4.92
N LEU A 24 9.59 -11.33 -4.42
CA LEU A 24 9.84 -11.56 -2.99
C LEU A 24 11.20 -11.04 -2.51
N HIS A 25 12.16 -10.82 -3.41
CA HIS A 25 13.44 -10.20 -3.06
C HIS A 25 13.39 -8.68 -3.18
N ASP A 26 12.46 -8.13 -3.96
CA ASP A 26 12.32 -6.70 -4.14
C ASP A 26 11.73 -6.02 -2.88
N PRO A 27 12.46 -5.10 -2.23
CA PRO A 27 12.00 -4.46 -1.01
C PRO A 27 10.82 -3.51 -1.25
N GLU A 28 10.69 -2.91 -2.44
CA GLU A 28 9.56 -2.03 -2.77
C GLU A 28 8.26 -2.83 -2.87
N PHE A 29 8.26 -3.95 -3.59
CA PHE A 29 7.12 -4.85 -3.72
C PHE A 29 6.67 -5.39 -2.37
N ARG A 30 7.61 -5.85 -1.54
CA ARG A 30 7.29 -6.34 -0.18
C ARG A 30 6.64 -5.25 0.67
N PHE A 31 7.18 -4.03 0.61
CA PHE A 31 6.62 -2.90 1.35
C PHE A 31 5.24 -2.49 0.80
N PHE A 32 5.05 -2.51 -0.52
CA PHE A 32 3.75 -2.28 -1.17
C PHE A 32 2.69 -3.29 -0.71
N ILE A 33 2.99 -4.59 -0.77
CA ILE A 33 2.06 -5.64 -0.34
C ILE A 33 1.76 -5.52 1.15
N PHE A 34 2.76 -5.22 1.98
CA PHE A 34 2.56 -4.96 3.41
C PHE A 34 1.59 -3.79 3.65
N LEU A 35 1.80 -2.66 2.97
CA LEU A 35 0.96 -1.46 3.10
C LEU A 35 -0.48 -1.73 2.65
N ILE A 36 -0.67 -2.35 1.49
CA ILE A 36 -2.01 -2.69 0.98
C ILE A 36 -2.69 -3.68 1.93
N SER A 37 -2.02 -4.75 2.35
CA SER A 37 -2.63 -5.79 3.19
C SER A 37 -3.02 -5.25 4.56
N THR A 38 -2.15 -4.43 5.18
CA THR A 38 -2.46 -3.80 6.47
C THR A 38 -3.62 -2.81 6.36
N THR A 39 -3.68 -2.02 5.29
CA THR A 39 -4.80 -1.10 5.05
C THR A 39 -6.10 -1.86 4.80
N VAL A 40 -6.08 -2.93 4.00
CA VAL A 40 -7.25 -3.80 3.75
C VAL A 40 -7.76 -4.39 5.06
N LEU A 41 -6.88 -5.03 5.84
CA LEU A 41 -7.27 -5.65 7.11
C LEU A 41 -7.81 -4.62 8.11
N GLY A 42 -7.18 -3.44 8.20
CA GLY A 42 -7.65 -2.34 9.04
C GLY A 42 -9.03 -1.84 8.62
N THR A 43 -9.26 -1.62 7.32
CA THR A 43 -10.56 -1.19 6.79
C THR A 43 -11.65 -2.22 7.06
N ILE A 44 -11.39 -3.51 6.78
CA ILE A 44 -12.36 -4.59 7.05
C ILE A 44 -12.69 -4.66 8.54
N ALA A 45 -11.67 -4.60 9.41
CA ALA A 45 -11.86 -4.64 10.85
C ALA A 45 -12.72 -3.48 11.35
N VAL A 46 -12.47 -2.25 10.89
CA VAL A 46 -13.26 -1.08 11.28
C VAL A 46 -14.70 -1.20 10.78
N LEU A 47 -14.92 -1.59 9.51
CA LEU A 47 -16.27 -1.75 8.95
C LEU A 47 -17.09 -2.80 9.70
N TRP A 48 -16.45 -3.88 10.14
CA TRP A 48 -17.11 -4.93 10.92
C TRP A 48 -17.37 -4.50 12.38
N LEU A 49 -16.37 -3.91 13.05
CA LEU A 49 -16.49 -3.50 14.46
C LEU A 49 -17.51 -2.37 14.67
N THR A 50 -17.62 -1.46 13.70
CA THR A 50 -18.60 -0.36 13.74
C THR A 50 -19.98 -0.78 13.24
N GLN A 51 -20.17 -2.06 12.87
CA GLN A 51 -21.43 -2.61 12.36
C GLN A 51 -21.95 -1.87 11.12
N THR A 52 -21.07 -1.20 10.35
CA THR A 52 -21.43 -0.58 9.07
C THR A 52 -21.87 -1.64 8.07
N TYR A 53 -21.19 -2.78 8.06
CA TYR A 53 -21.49 -3.90 7.19
C TYR A 53 -21.30 -5.25 7.90
N ASP A 54 -22.04 -6.26 7.43
CA ASP A 54 -21.73 -7.66 7.71
C ASP A 54 -20.35 -8.04 7.18
N ILE A 55 -19.72 -9.04 7.79
CA ILE A 55 -18.34 -9.44 7.48
C ILE A 55 -18.10 -9.73 5.99
N GLY A 56 -19.06 -10.37 5.29
CA GLY A 56 -18.94 -10.67 3.87
C GLY A 56 -18.90 -9.41 2.99
N ILE A 57 -19.75 -8.43 3.32
CA ILE A 57 -19.82 -7.14 2.61
C ILE A 57 -18.59 -6.27 2.99
N ALA A 58 -18.20 -6.27 4.27
CA ALA A 58 -17.00 -5.58 4.74
C ALA A 58 -15.74 -6.07 4.02
N ILE A 59 -15.57 -7.39 3.85
CA ILE A 59 -14.45 -7.96 3.09
C ILE A 59 -14.49 -7.48 1.63
N ARG A 60 -15.64 -7.57 0.96
CA ARG A 60 -15.77 -7.23 -0.46
C ARG A 60 -15.52 -5.74 -0.71
N HIS A 61 -16.19 -4.86 0.03
CA HIS A 61 -16.04 -3.41 -0.14
C HIS A 61 -14.70 -2.91 0.39
N GLY A 62 -14.27 -3.37 1.57
CA GLY A 62 -12.97 -2.99 2.14
C GLY A 62 -11.81 -3.38 1.23
N LEU A 63 -11.79 -4.61 0.68
CA LEU A 63 -10.76 -5.04 -0.26
C LEU A 63 -10.78 -4.22 -1.55
N PHE A 64 -11.96 -4.04 -2.16
CA PHE A 64 -12.08 -3.37 -3.46
C PHE A 64 -11.69 -1.89 -3.37
N GLU A 65 -12.25 -1.16 -2.40
CA GLU A 65 -12.00 0.28 -2.24
C GLU A 65 -10.55 0.56 -1.87
N VAL A 66 -9.98 -0.22 -0.95
CA VAL A 66 -8.57 -0.04 -0.57
C VAL A 66 -7.66 -0.26 -1.77
N VAL A 67 -7.83 -1.36 -2.51
CA VAL A 67 -6.99 -1.63 -3.69
C VAL A 67 -7.18 -0.55 -4.74
N SER A 68 -8.43 -0.13 -5.02
CA SER A 68 -8.73 0.87 -6.02
C SER A 68 -8.12 2.24 -5.68
N VAL A 69 -8.35 2.74 -4.47
CA VAL A 69 -7.90 4.07 -4.04
C VAL A 69 -6.40 4.09 -3.81
N ALA A 70 -5.84 3.10 -3.10
CA ALA A 70 -4.40 3.06 -2.82
C ALA A 70 -3.55 2.86 -4.08
N THR A 71 -4.05 2.16 -5.10
CA THR A 71 -3.36 2.04 -6.40
C THR A 71 -3.66 3.18 -7.36
N THR A 72 -4.34 4.24 -6.88
CA THR A 72 -4.79 5.42 -7.63
C THR A 72 -5.59 5.06 -8.89
N THR A 73 -6.33 3.95 -8.85
CA THR A 73 -7.23 3.56 -9.93
C THR A 73 -8.52 4.40 -9.86
N GLY A 74 -9.03 4.64 -8.65
CA GLY A 74 -10.12 5.60 -8.41
C GLY A 74 -11.53 5.09 -8.75
N PHE A 75 -11.73 3.78 -8.90
CA PHE A 75 -13.06 3.18 -8.93
C PHE A 75 -13.68 3.13 -7.53
N GLY A 76 -14.96 3.44 -7.41
CA GLY A 76 -15.75 3.32 -6.18
C GLY A 76 -17.05 2.57 -6.44
N VAL A 77 -17.39 1.66 -5.54
CA VAL A 77 -18.60 0.83 -5.51
C VAL A 77 -19.36 0.93 -4.18
N ALA A 78 -18.80 1.60 -3.17
CA ALA A 78 -19.41 1.84 -1.87
C ALA A 78 -19.65 3.33 -1.59
N ASP A 79 -20.63 3.63 -0.75
CA ASP A 79 -20.92 5.00 -0.29
C ASP A 79 -20.10 5.32 0.97
N PHE A 80 -19.04 6.12 0.79
CA PHE A 80 -18.16 6.55 1.89
C PHE A 80 -18.86 7.44 2.93
N SER A 81 -20.04 8.00 2.65
CA SER A 81 -20.77 8.82 3.63
C SER A 81 -21.27 8.02 4.84
N GLN A 82 -21.47 6.72 4.65
CA GLN A 82 -21.88 5.79 5.71
C GLN A 82 -20.69 5.19 6.46
N TRP A 83 -19.47 5.41 5.98
CA TRP A 83 -18.28 4.82 6.57
C TRP A 83 -17.81 5.67 7.77
N PRO A 84 -17.23 5.03 8.80
CA PRO A 84 -16.50 5.74 9.84
C PRO A 84 -15.48 6.69 9.22
N SER A 85 -15.48 7.96 9.65
CA SER A 85 -14.69 9.06 9.05
C SER A 85 -13.18 8.80 9.00
N VAL A 86 -12.67 7.91 9.86
CA VAL A 86 -11.27 7.44 9.84
C VAL A 86 -10.90 6.71 8.55
N LEU A 87 -11.86 6.04 7.89
CA LEU A 87 -11.59 5.23 6.71
C LEU A 87 -11.34 6.07 5.46
N PRO A 88 -12.21 7.03 5.07
CA PRO A 88 -11.90 7.93 3.94
C PRO A 88 -10.57 8.67 4.14
N PHE A 89 -10.26 9.10 5.37
CA PHE A 89 -8.98 9.76 5.67
C PHE A 89 -7.78 8.83 5.48
N THR A 90 -7.87 7.59 5.94
CA THR A 90 -6.80 6.59 5.78
C THR A 90 -6.61 6.21 4.30
N LEU A 91 -7.70 6.04 3.56
CA LEU A 91 -7.68 5.77 2.11
C LEU A 91 -7.06 6.94 1.34
N PHE A 92 -7.37 8.18 1.72
CA PHE A 92 -6.76 9.38 1.15
C PHE A 92 -5.25 9.40 1.37
N LEU A 93 -4.76 9.08 2.57
CA LEU A 93 -3.32 8.93 2.84
C LEU A 93 -2.69 7.81 2.02
N ALA A 94 -3.38 6.68 1.87
CA ALA A 94 -2.91 5.57 1.04
C ALA A 94 -2.79 5.96 -0.44
N ALA A 95 -3.72 6.77 -0.97
CA ALA A 95 -3.66 7.30 -2.33
C ALA A 95 -2.44 8.20 -2.57
N PHE A 96 -1.98 8.96 -1.56
CA PHE A 96 -0.72 9.72 -1.67
C PHE A 96 0.50 8.82 -1.84
N VAL A 97 0.52 7.65 -1.21
CA VAL A 97 1.61 6.68 -1.41
C VAL A 97 1.58 6.14 -2.83
N GLY A 98 0.41 5.69 -3.27
CA GLY A 98 0.19 5.23 -4.64
C GLY A 98 0.84 3.88 -4.97
N GLY A 99 1.18 3.69 -6.25
CA GLY A 99 1.78 2.45 -6.76
C GLY A 99 3.31 2.42 -6.68
N CYS A 100 3.90 1.28 -7.08
CA CYS A 100 5.36 1.13 -7.20
C CYS A 100 5.95 2.06 -8.29
N ALA A 101 7.24 2.34 -8.21
CA ALA A 101 7.99 2.97 -9.30
C ALA A 101 7.94 2.10 -10.56
N GLY A 102 7.85 2.72 -11.75
CA GLY A 102 7.73 1.99 -13.00
C GLY A 102 6.41 1.22 -13.18
N SER A 103 5.33 1.63 -12.50
CA SER A 103 3.96 1.09 -12.65
C SER A 103 3.00 2.14 -13.24
N THR A 104 1.74 1.76 -13.51
CA THR A 104 0.69 2.69 -13.97
C THR A 104 0.12 3.59 -12.86
N GLY A 105 0.40 3.28 -11.59
CA GLY A 105 -0.14 4.05 -10.45
C GLY A 105 0.46 5.45 -10.38
N GLY A 106 -0.20 6.37 -9.68
CA GLY A 106 0.27 7.73 -9.40
C GLY A 106 0.89 7.85 -8.01
N GLY A 107 0.74 9.04 -7.41
CA GLY A 107 1.18 9.35 -6.05
C GLY A 107 2.67 9.67 -5.91
N MET A 108 3.15 9.67 -4.68
CA MET A 108 4.56 9.87 -4.34
C MET A 108 5.43 8.69 -4.78
N LYS A 109 4.82 7.51 -4.94
CA LYS A 109 5.41 6.19 -5.17
C LYS A 109 5.91 5.53 -3.89
N VAL A 110 5.66 4.22 -3.81
CA VAL A 110 6.02 3.36 -2.68
C VAL A 110 7.51 3.47 -2.33
N ILE A 111 8.41 3.47 -3.32
CA ILE A 111 9.86 3.59 -3.08
C ILE A 111 10.22 4.86 -2.31
N ARG A 112 9.56 6.00 -2.55
CA ARG A 112 9.90 7.26 -1.87
C ARG A 112 9.53 7.21 -0.40
N ILE A 113 8.36 6.65 -0.08
CA ILE A 113 7.94 6.43 1.31
C ILE A 113 8.90 5.47 2.03
N LEU A 114 9.29 4.38 1.36
CA LEU A 114 10.26 3.44 1.92
C LEU A 114 11.62 4.11 2.20
N LEU A 115 12.09 4.96 1.30
CA LEU A 115 13.34 5.70 1.47
C LEU A 115 13.25 6.74 2.59
N ILE A 116 12.16 7.50 2.69
CA ILE A 116 11.94 8.48 3.77
C ILE A 116 11.96 7.77 5.13
N LEU A 117 11.28 6.63 5.26
CA LEU A 117 11.30 5.85 6.50
C LEU A 117 12.71 5.35 6.86
N LYS A 118 13.45 4.83 5.87
CA LYS A 118 14.84 4.38 6.08
C LYS A 118 15.77 5.54 6.45
N GLN A 119 15.61 6.69 5.82
CA GLN A 119 16.36 7.91 6.13
C GLN A 119 16.03 8.41 7.54
N GLY A 120 14.75 8.46 7.92
CA GLY A 120 14.33 8.83 9.27
C GLY A 120 14.93 7.92 10.35
N VAL A 121 14.90 6.61 10.14
CA VAL A 121 15.54 5.64 11.06
C VAL A 121 17.05 5.85 11.14
N ARG A 122 17.72 6.18 10.01
CA ARG A 122 19.16 6.47 10.00
C ARG A 122 19.49 7.74 10.80
N GLU A 123 18.71 8.80 10.64
CA GLU A 123 18.93 10.06 11.37
C GLU A 123 18.68 9.89 12.88
N ILE A 124 17.66 9.13 13.28
CA ILE A 124 17.45 8.78 14.71
C ILE A 124 18.67 8.03 15.25
N LYS A 125 19.23 7.07 14.50
CA LYS A 125 20.44 6.34 14.94
C LYS A 125 21.67 7.23 15.04
N ARG A 126 21.81 8.22 14.15
CA ARG A 126 22.91 9.21 14.22
C ARG A 126 22.80 10.12 15.45
N LEU A 127 21.58 10.48 15.87
CA LEU A 127 21.37 11.24 17.10
C LEU A 127 21.82 10.46 18.35
N VAL A 128 21.62 9.14 18.37
CA VAL A 128 22.04 8.28 19.49
C VAL A 128 23.53 7.92 19.43
N HIS A 129 24.07 7.72 18.23
CA HIS A 129 25.47 7.34 18.00
C HIS A 129 26.16 8.26 16.99
N PRO A 130 26.51 9.50 17.38
CA PRO A 130 27.03 10.52 16.45
C PRO A 130 28.37 10.16 15.82
N SER A 131 29.16 9.29 16.46
CA SER A 131 30.46 8.83 15.96
C SER A 131 30.39 7.57 15.09
N ALA A 132 29.21 6.93 14.99
CA ALA A 132 29.06 5.70 14.23
C ALA A 132 28.93 6.01 12.73
N ILE A 133 29.71 5.31 11.90
CA ILE A 133 29.58 5.36 10.44
C ILE A 133 28.47 4.38 10.04
N ILE A 134 27.25 4.92 9.86
CA ILE A 134 26.00 4.20 9.54
C ILE A 134 25.50 4.62 8.17
#